data_AF-A0AAW5VFU7-F1
#
_entry.id   AF-A0AAW5VFU7-F1
#
_cell.length_a   1.000
_cell.length_b   1.000
_cell.length_c   1.000
_cell.angle_alpha   90.00
_cell.angle_beta   90.00
_cell.angle_gamma   90.00
#
_symmetry.space_group_name_H-M   'P 1'
#
loop_
_entity.id
_entity.type
_entity.pdbx_description
1 polymer ?
#
loop_
_entity_poly.entity_id
_entity_poly.type
_entity_poly.pdbx_seq_one_letter_code
_entity_poly.pdbx_strand_id
1 'polypeptide(L)'
;MENNKDYLKEFLIHLADRKSKENDISDVLYSVLQMDMDSLRFFVNFFFGQDCKMPELIYREEYKDQSRVDLSFKTKSRRNLYIVEVKKWDGNHHFDYNKTFNSEQFGYITDYDLTFDQKKECESKNISYKTWSEFSREIQTQSAPYPLFAFNEYIKLVCNMREIRKMNLLEVTSLVDFSQIVEQIISSRFSSRKFISKKSNMKPHYYGWYCSEYIWFGLIFEMNPNKREPFVAVTIDEYGYKNVDLEKLHHSKTKLIGEIDFDKEKTLVFPLKLIEFEKFNKMENVDKQKELLNEFFQECLDLIEEQKIADIK
;
A
#
# COMPACT_ATOMS: atom_id res chain seq x y z
N MET A 1 31.38 -21.55 -4.43
CA MET A 1 30.89 -20.41 -3.60
C MET A 1 29.42 -20.07 -3.86
N GLU A 2 28.79 -20.55 -4.94
CA GLU A 2 27.33 -20.37 -5.18
C GLU A 2 26.46 -21.08 -4.12
N ASN A 3 26.81 -22.29 -3.67
CA ASN A 3 25.99 -23.01 -2.67
C ASN A 3 25.77 -22.29 -1.33
N ASN A 4 26.67 -21.40 -0.90
CA ASN A 4 26.54 -20.72 0.40
C ASN A 4 25.53 -19.57 0.40
N LYS A 5 25.23 -19.01 -0.78
CA LYS A 5 24.29 -17.92 -0.91
C LYS A 5 22.89 -18.42 -0.62
N ASP A 6 22.48 -19.50 -1.28
CA ASP A 6 21.12 -20.03 -1.14
C ASP A 6 20.77 -20.46 0.29
N TYR A 7 21.74 -20.90 1.11
CA TYR A 7 21.49 -21.21 2.53
C TYR A 7 21.03 -20.01 3.36
N LEU A 8 21.54 -18.80 3.10
CA LEU A 8 21.10 -17.61 3.84
C LEU A 8 19.64 -17.27 3.52
N LYS A 9 19.27 -17.34 2.23
CA LYS A 9 17.90 -17.13 1.78
C LYS A 9 16.95 -18.15 2.43
N GLU A 10 17.27 -19.44 2.33
CA GLU A 10 16.46 -20.51 2.93
C GLU A 10 16.35 -20.36 4.45
N PHE A 11 17.46 -20.03 5.12
CA PHE A 11 17.45 -19.75 6.56
C PHE A 11 16.50 -18.61 6.91
N LEU A 12 16.57 -17.49 6.19
CA LEU A 12 15.75 -16.31 6.43
C LEU A 12 14.26 -16.58 6.13
N ILE A 13 13.95 -17.39 5.10
CA ILE A 13 12.59 -17.85 4.82
C ILE A 13 12.04 -18.64 6.02
N HIS A 14 12.78 -19.63 6.52
CA HIS A 14 12.36 -20.40 7.69
C HIS A 14 12.31 -19.58 8.98
N LEU A 15 13.17 -18.56 9.10
CA LEU A 15 13.18 -17.67 10.24
C LEU A 15 11.88 -16.83 10.29
N ALA A 16 11.36 -16.40 9.14
CA ALA A 16 10.14 -15.61 9.03
C ALA A 16 8.93 -16.27 9.70
N ASP A 17 8.85 -17.61 9.69
CA ASP A 17 7.77 -18.37 10.34
C ASP A 17 7.77 -18.24 11.87
N ARG A 18 8.92 -17.90 12.46
CA ARG A 18 9.11 -17.84 13.92
C ARG A 18 9.40 -16.43 14.42
N LYS A 19 9.91 -15.56 13.56
CA LYS A 19 10.39 -14.22 13.84
C LYS A 19 9.70 -13.26 12.89
N SER A 20 8.54 -12.77 13.30
CA SER A 20 7.66 -11.97 12.45
C SER A 20 7.08 -10.74 13.13
N LYS A 21 7.56 -10.39 14.33
CA LYS A 21 7.15 -9.17 15.03
C LYS A 21 7.94 -7.96 14.52
N GLU A 22 7.47 -6.75 14.86
CA GLU A 22 8.15 -5.47 14.56
C GLU A 22 9.64 -5.51 14.93
N ASN A 23 9.95 -5.80 16.21
CA ASN A 23 11.33 -5.89 16.68
C ASN A 23 12.13 -6.97 15.94
N ASP A 24 11.50 -8.10 15.57
CA ASP A 24 12.20 -9.15 14.83
C ASP A 24 12.67 -8.65 13.44
N ILE A 25 11.90 -7.77 12.78
CA ILE A 25 12.32 -7.14 11.52
C ILE A 25 13.59 -6.34 11.72
N SER A 26 13.60 -5.46 12.70
CA SER A 26 14.77 -4.61 12.95
C SER A 26 15.99 -5.43 13.42
N ASP A 27 15.79 -6.57 14.11
CA ASP A 27 16.85 -7.49 14.56
C ASP A 27 17.57 -8.09 13.35
N VAL A 28 16.77 -8.63 12.44
CA VAL A 28 17.28 -9.28 11.23
C VAL A 28 17.89 -8.25 10.29
N LEU A 29 17.25 -7.09 10.10
CA LEU A 29 17.81 -6.00 9.30
C LEU A 29 19.17 -5.57 9.87
N TYR A 30 19.26 -5.28 11.17
CA TYR A 30 20.52 -4.91 11.83
C TYR A 30 21.62 -5.92 11.53
N SER A 31 21.32 -7.21 11.67
CA SER A 31 22.27 -8.29 11.41
C SER A 31 22.73 -8.29 9.95
N VAL A 32 21.81 -8.13 9.00
CA VAL A 32 22.10 -8.06 7.56
C VAL A 32 22.97 -6.85 7.21
N LEU A 33 22.66 -5.66 7.76
CA LEU A 33 23.45 -4.45 7.53
C LEU A 33 24.86 -4.53 8.16
N GLN A 34 25.06 -5.36 9.18
CA GLN A 34 26.37 -5.63 9.78
C GLN A 34 27.21 -6.62 8.97
N MET A 35 26.60 -7.43 8.10
CA MET A 35 27.34 -8.45 7.33
C MET A 35 28.27 -7.84 6.30
N ASP A 36 27.87 -6.74 5.66
CA ASP A 36 28.68 -6.08 4.64
C ASP A 36 28.33 -4.60 4.43
N MET A 37 29.32 -3.83 3.96
CA MET A 37 29.21 -2.39 3.75
C MET A 37 28.34 -1.99 2.56
N ASP A 38 28.15 -2.87 1.58
CA ASP A 38 27.32 -2.55 0.41
C ASP A 38 25.85 -2.63 0.80
N SER A 39 25.45 -3.60 1.63
CA SER A 39 24.11 -3.70 2.22
C SER A 39 23.79 -2.45 3.05
N LEU A 40 24.73 -2.03 3.90
CA LEU A 40 24.61 -0.79 4.67
C LEU A 40 24.44 0.44 3.75
N ARG A 41 25.31 0.58 2.74
CA ARG A 41 25.26 1.68 1.78
C ARG A 41 23.94 1.71 1.02
N PHE A 42 23.47 0.56 0.56
CA PHE A 42 22.21 0.44 -0.16
C PHE A 42 21.04 0.92 0.71
N PHE A 43 20.96 0.45 1.96
CA PHE A 43 19.89 0.84 2.88
C PHE A 43 19.92 2.33 3.23
N VAL A 44 21.10 2.90 3.50
CA VAL A 44 21.27 4.34 3.77
C VAL A 44 20.87 5.18 2.56
N ASN A 45 21.30 4.79 1.36
CA ASN A 45 20.97 5.51 0.13
C ASN A 45 19.46 5.44 -0.18
N PHE A 46 18.82 4.31 0.09
CA PHE A 46 17.36 4.17 -0.07
C PHE A 46 16.57 5.19 0.76
N PHE A 47 17.01 5.46 1.99
CA PHE A 47 16.37 6.45 2.86
C PHE A 47 16.76 7.89 2.53
N PHE A 48 18.05 8.14 2.33
CA PHE A 48 18.62 9.47 2.48
C PHE A 48 19.32 9.99 1.21
N GLY A 49 19.37 9.18 0.14
CA GLY A 49 19.99 9.54 -1.14
C GLY A 49 21.50 9.28 -1.20
N GLN A 50 22.07 9.40 -2.41
CA GLN A 50 23.46 9.00 -2.68
C GLN A 50 24.53 9.95 -2.10
N ASP A 51 24.18 11.22 -1.85
CA ASP A 51 25.10 12.22 -1.31
C ASP A 51 25.28 12.14 0.21
N CYS A 52 24.65 11.15 0.85
CA CYS A 52 24.70 10.98 2.28
C CYS A 52 26.05 10.46 2.78
N LYS A 53 26.42 10.92 3.98
CA LYS A 53 27.63 10.50 4.68
C LYS A 53 27.48 9.05 5.15
N MET A 54 28.34 8.17 4.66
CA MET A 54 28.29 6.77 5.07
C MET A 54 28.58 6.60 6.57
N PRO A 55 27.70 5.92 7.33
CA PRO A 55 27.99 5.59 8.71
C PRO A 55 29.08 4.52 8.82
N GLU A 56 29.76 4.52 9.96
CA GLU A 56 30.83 3.57 10.28
C GLU A 56 30.41 2.60 11.38
N LEU A 57 29.35 2.93 12.12
CA LEU A 57 28.81 2.14 13.22
C LEU A 57 27.28 2.10 13.10
N ILE A 58 26.69 0.94 13.37
CA ILE A 58 25.23 0.76 13.49
C ILE A 58 24.95 0.22 14.88
N TYR A 59 23.93 0.74 15.53
CA TYR A 59 23.42 0.28 16.80
C TYR A 59 21.95 -0.07 16.68
N ARG A 60 21.55 -1.04 17.50
CA ARG A 60 20.18 -1.49 17.65
C ARG A 60 19.64 -1.01 18.99
N GLU A 61 18.36 -0.64 19.01
CA GLU A 61 17.61 -0.30 20.23
C GLU A 61 18.36 0.72 21.11
N GLU A 62 18.85 1.80 20.49
CA GLU A 62 19.62 2.80 21.22
C GLU A 62 18.69 3.63 22.11
N TYR A 63 19.04 3.70 23.40
CA TYR A 63 18.32 4.50 24.38
C TYR A 63 18.89 5.90 24.50
N LYS A 64 18.01 6.89 24.57
CA LYS A 64 18.33 8.25 25.00
C LYS A 64 17.17 8.86 25.75
N ASP A 65 17.44 9.32 26.96
CA ASP A 65 16.42 9.76 27.93
C ASP A 65 15.37 8.67 28.17
N GLN A 66 14.09 8.94 27.88
CA GLN A 66 12.99 7.98 27.98
C GLN A 66 12.59 7.38 26.61
N SER A 67 13.38 7.65 25.57
CA SER A 67 13.12 7.18 24.21
C SER A 67 14.10 6.09 23.79
N ARG A 68 13.68 5.28 22.82
CA ARG A 68 14.48 4.22 22.23
C ARG A 68 14.21 4.17 20.74
N VAL A 69 15.25 4.16 19.91
CA VAL A 69 15.11 4.05 18.46
C VAL A 69 15.62 2.70 17.97
N ASP A 70 14.96 2.11 16.98
CA ASP A 70 15.29 0.77 16.49
C ASP A 70 16.69 0.67 15.91
N LEU A 71 17.07 1.63 15.06
CA LEU A 71 18.37 1.68 14.40
C LEU A 71 18.99 3.07 14.52
N SER A 72 20.28 3.10 14.87
CA SER A 72 21.07 4.32 14.98
C SER A 72 22.40 4.15 14.24
N PHE A 73 22.69 5.08 13.32
CA PHE A 73 23.83 5.07 12.43
C PHE A 73 24.77 6.21 12.79
N LYS A 74 26.05 5.90 13.02
CA LYS A 74 27.01 6.86 13.59
C LYS A 74 28.34 6.93 12.87
N THR A 75 29.02 8.05 13.05
CA THR A 75 30.46 8.18 12.74
C THR A 75 31.32 7.39 13.74
N LYS A 76 32.62 7.23 13.45
CA LYS A 76 33.62 6.77 14.44
C LYS A 76 33.62 7.58 15.74
N SER A 77 33.36 8.89 15.67
CA SER A 77 33.25 9.76 16.85
C SER A 77 31.93 9.61 17.62
N ARG A 78 31.11 8.60 17.29
CA ARG A 78 29.81 8.30 17.91
C ARG A 78 28.79 9.44 17.81
N ARG A 79 28.94 10.34 16.83
CA ARG A 79 27.90 11.31 16.45
C ARG A 79 26.80 10.58 15.67
N ASN A 80 25.55 10.78 16.07
CA ASN A 80 24.39 10.26 15.35
C ASN A 80 24.28 10.96 13.99
N LEU A 81 24.43 10.21 12.92
CA LEU A 81 24.16 10.67 11.56
C LEU A 81 22.68 10.47 11.28
N TYR A 82 22.24 9.22 11.38
CA TYR A 82 20.89 8.82 11.01
C TYR A 82 20.28 7.99 12.11
N ILE A 83 18.97 8.11 12.24
CA ILE A 83 18.16 7.16 12.99
C ILE A 83 17.09 6.61 12.06
N VAL A 84 16.70 5.36 12.27
CA VAL A 84 15.57 4.75 11.56
C VAL A 84 14.68 4.04 12.55
N GLU A 85 13.39 4.35 12.49
CA GLU A 85 12.33 3.65 13.23
C GLU A 85 11.63 2.66 12.29
N VAL A 86 11.40 1.45 12.77
CA VAL A 86 10.75 0.36 12.03
C VAL A 86 9.40 0.08 12.64
N LYS A 87 8.35 0.15 11.84
CA LYS A 87 6.98 -0.15 12.27
C LYS A 87 6.34 -1.29 11.49
N LYS A 88 5.55 -2.07 12.21
CA LYS A 88 4.73 -3.16 11.67
C LYS A 88 3.37 -3.17 12.36
N TRP A 89 2.29 -2.91 11.61
CA TRP A 89 0.89 -2.93 12.11
C TRP A 89 0.63 -2.12 13.40
N ASP A 90 1.44 -1.09 13.67
CA ASP A 90 1.32 -0.26 14.87
C ASP A 90 0.70 1.10 14.53
N GLY A 91 -0.34 1.50 15.27
CA GLY A 91 -0.95 2.83 15.15
C GLY A 91 -0.27 3.89 16.03
N ASN A 92 0.70 3.51 16.86
CA ASN A 92 1.43 4.42 17.71
C ASN A 92 2.70 4.94 17.02
N HIS A 93 2.60 6.14 16.46
CA HIS A 93 3.67 6.73 15.68
C HIS A 93 4.54 7.66 16.55
N HIS A 94 5.84 7.41 16.57
CA HIS A 94 6.82 8.23 17.29
C HIS A 94 7.62 9.12 16.33
N PHE A 95 7.01 10.22 15.90
CA PHE A 95 7.65 11.14 14.96
C PHE A 95 8.59 12.18 15.60
N ASP A 96 8.82 12.13 16.92
CA ASP A 96 9.56 13.17 17.65
C ASP A 96 11.02 12.82 17.99
N TYR A 97 11.56 11.71 17.47
CA TYR A 97 12.91 11.25 17.84
C TYR A 97 14.07 12.13 17.36
N ASN A 98 13.89 12.92 16.30
CA ASN A 98 14.96 13.79 15.78
C ASN A 98 15.57 14.69 16.87
N LYS A 99 14.72 15.31 17.70
CA LYS A 99 15.18 16.19 18.79
C LYS A 99 15.85 15.41 19.91
N THR A 100 15.27 14.27 20.31
CA THR A 100 15.83 13.44 21.38
C THR A 100 17.20 12.91 20.99
N PHE A 101 17.36 12.34 19.80
CA PHE A 101 18.59 11.70 19.38
C PHE A 101 19.63 12.65 18.76
N ASN A 102 19.26 13.90 18.45
CA ASN A 102 20.13 14.87 17.78
C ASN A 102 20.79 14.27 16.52
N SER A 103 19.98 13.56 15.74
CA SER A 103 20.34 12.98 14.45
C SER A 103 20.32 14.04 13.35
N GLU A 104 21.14 13.85 12.32
CA GLU A 104 21.12 14.73 11.14
C GLU A 104 19.89 14.45 10.27
N GLN A 105 19.48 13.18 10.16
CA GLN A 105 18.26 12.77 9.46
C GLN A 105 17.55 11.63 10.18
N PHE A 106 16.25 11.51 9.95
CA PHE A 106 15.39 10.47 10.50
C PHE A 106 14.63 9.77 9.38
N GLY A 107 14.81 8.46 9.27
CA GLY A 107 14.04 7.58 8.40
C GLY A 107 12.95 6.85 9.17
N TYR A 108 11.81 6.62 8.53
CA TYR A 108 10.68 5.92 9.12
C TYR A 108 10.15 4.90 8.12
N ILE A 109 10.09 3.63 8.50
CA ILE A 109 9.63 2.55 7.61
C ILE A 109 8.49 1.75 8.18
N THR A 110 7.45 1.53 7.38
CA THR A 110 6.25 0.78 7.77
C THR A 110 5.91 -0.31 6.76
N ASP A 111 5.10 -1.29 7.16
CA ASP A 111 4.48 -2.25 6.24
C ASP A 111 3.09 -1.83 5.74
N TYR A 112 2.68 -0.61 6.03
CA TYR A 112 1.41 -0.01 5.61
C TYR A 112 1.60 1.44 5.21
N ASP A 113 0.66 1.98 4.43
CA ASP A 113 0.67 3.39 4.07
C ASP A 113 0.18 4.31 5.21
N LEU A 114 1.03 5.27 5.61
CA LEU A 114 0.63 6.35 6.51
C LEU A 114 -0.60 7.09 6.00
N THR A 115 -1.41 7.60 6.92
CA THR A 115 -2.52 8.49 6.60
C THR A 115 -2.01 9.84 6.09
N PHE A 116 -2.89 10.62 5.45
CA PHE A 116 -2.53 11.95 4.94
C PHE A 116 -1.94 12.86 6.03
N ASP A 117 -2.56 12.92 7.20
CA ASP A 117 -2.09 13.78 8.29
C ASP A 117 -0.74 13.30 8.84
N GLN A 118 -0.51 11.98 8.89
CA GLN A 118 0.78 11.41 9.29
C GLN A 118 1.88 11.67 8.25
N LYS A 119 1.57 11.58 6.95
CA LYS A 119 2.50 11.95 5.87
C LYS A 119 2.88 13.42 5.96
N LYS A 120 1.90 14.31 6.20
CA LYS A 120 2.15 15.73 6.45
C LYS A 120 2.99 15.98 7.69
N GLU A 121 2.76 15.23 8.76
CA GLU A 121 3.59 15.35 9.96
C GLU A 121 5.04 14.96 9.68
N CYS A 122 5.27 13.86 8.96
CA CYS A 122 6.60 13.45 8.50
C CYS A 122 7.28 14.55 7.68
N GLU A 123 6.59 15.12 6.68
CA GLU A 123 7.10 16.24 5.88
C GLU A 123 7.48 17.45 6.75
N SER A 124 6.59 17.86 7.66
CA SER A 124 6.80 19.00 8.54
C SER A 124 7.98 18.84 9.50
N LYS A 125 8.30 17.58 9.85
CA LYS A 125 9.42 17.21 10.73
C LYS A 125 10.66 16.74 9.97
N ASN A 126 10.66 16.86 8.64
CA ASN A 126 11.72 16.41 7.75
C ASN A 126 12.12 14.94 7.98
N ILE A 127 11.12 14.07 8.07
CA ILE A 127 11.28 12.62 8.24
C ILE A 127 11.18 11.95 6.87
N SER A 128 12.18 11.14 6.51
CA SER A 128 12.16 10.33 5.30
C SER A 128 11.30 9.09 5.52
N TYR A 129 10.03 9.21 5.14
CA TYR A 129 9.07 8.11 5.19
C TYR A 129 9.22 7.18 3.98
N LYS A 130 9.23 5.87 4.24
CA LYS A 130 9.25 4.79 3.24
C LYS A 130 8.38 3.62 3.68
N THR A 131 8.06 2.73 2.76
CA THR A 131 7.43 1.44 3.05
C THR A 131 8.37 0.28 2.76
N TRP A 132 8.14 -0.84 3.43
CA TRP A 132 8.84 -2.09 3.11
C TRP A 132 8.57 -2.55 1.67
N SER A 133 7.38 -2.27 1.13
CA SER A 133 7.04 -2.56 -0.26
C SER A 133 7.90 -1.75 -1.25
N GLU A 134 8.16 -0.48 -0.95
CA GLU A 134 9.10 0.34 -1.74
C GLU A 134 10.52 -0.20 -1.66
N PHE A 135 10.97 -0.59 -0.47
CA PHE A 135 12.30 -1.16 -0.29
C PHE A 135 12.47 -2.50 -1.04
N SER A 136 11.46 -3.37 -0.98
CA SER A 136 11.42 -4.65 -1.70
C SER A 136 11.49 -4.46 -3.22
N ARG A 137 10.79 -3.45 -3.74
CA ARG A 137 10.86 -3.07 -5.16
C ARG A 137 12.25 -2.54 -5.51
N GLU A 138 12.84 -1.69 -4.68
CA GLU A 138 14.19 -1.14 -4.91
C GLU A 138 15.26 -2.25 -4.97
N ILE A 139 15.16 -3.26 -4.09
CA ILE A 139 16.05 -4.44 -4.11
C ILE A 139 15.95 -5.22 -5.42
N GLN A 140 14.76 -5.30 -6.01
CA GLN A 140 14.53 -6.05 -7.25
C GLN A 140 14.97 -5.28 -8.50
N THR A 141 14.82 -3.95 -8.50
CA THR A 141 15.14 -3.10 -9.65
C THR A 141 16.61 -2.74 -9.72
N GLN A 142 17.31 -2.73 -8.59
CA GLN A 142 18.74 -2.43 -8.52
C GLN A 142 19.56 -3.70 -8.31
N SER A 143 20.86 -3.66 -8.64
CA SER A 143 21.81 -4.73 -8.31
C SER A 143 22.13 -4.75 -6.81
N ALA A 144 21.13 -5.08 -5.99
CA ALA A 144 21.24 -5.10 -4.55
C ALA A 144 22.24 -6.18 -4.07
N PRO A 145 23.00 -5.91 -3.01
CA PRO A 145 23.86 -6.92 -2.37
C PRO A 145 23.08 -8.16 -1.96
N TYR A 146 23.73 -9.32 -2.07
CA TYR A 146 23.06 -10.61 -1.84
C TYR A 146 22.41 -10.73 -0.45
N PRO A 147 23.01 -10.26 0.67
CA PRO A 147 22.36 -10.32 1.97
C PRO A 147 21.03 -9.56 2.03
N LEU A 148 20.93 -8.40 1.36
CA LEU A 148 19.66 -7.68 1.22
C LEU A 148 18.67 -8.42 0.33
N PHE A 149 19.14 -9.04 -0.76
CA PHE A 149 18.28 -9.88 -1.59
C PHE A 149 17.66 -11.03 -0.77
N ALA A 150 18.46 -11.73 0.04
CA ALA A 150 17.98 -12.79 0.92
C ALA A 150 17.03 -12.24 2.01
N PHE A 151 17.35 -11.07 2.59
CA PHE A 151 16.47 -10.37 3.53
C PHE A 151 15.13 -9.97 2.93
N ASN A 152 15.09 -9.63 1.64
CA ASN A 152 13.86 -9.28 0.96
C ASN A 152 12.83 -10.42 1.01
N GLU A 153 13.28 -11.67 0.92
CA GLU A 153 12.40 -12.83 1.01
C GLU A 153 11.79 -12.98 2.41
N TYR A 154 12.58 -12.72 3.47
CA TYR A 154 12.08 -12.62 4.84
C TYR A 154 11.05 -11.49 5.01
N ILE A 155 11.36 -10.29 4.52
CA ILE A 155 10.45 -9.14 4.61
C ILE A 155 9.14 -9.40 3.87
N LYS A 156 9.18 -9.99 2.67
CA LYS A 156 7.96 -10.33 1.92
C LYS A 156 7.04 -11.23 2.73
N LEU A 157 7.59 -12.24 3.41
CA LEU A 157 6.82 -13.14 4.26
C LEU A 157 6.30 -12.44 5.52
N VAL A 158 7.19 -11.74 6.25
CA VAL A 158 6.83 -11.10 7.52
C VAL A 158 5.82 -9.96 7.35
N CYS A 159 5.95 -9.17 6.29
CA CYS A 159 5.03 -8.07 5.96
C CYS A 159 3.86 -8.52 5.09
N ASN A 160 3.74 -9.83 4.81
CA ASN A 160 2.71 -10.39 3.92
C ASN A 160 2.61 -9.64 2.57
N MET A 161 3.76 -9.31 1.99
CA MET A 161 3.85 -8.70 0.67
C MET A 161 3.47 -9.73 -0.37
N ARG A 162 2.19 -9.72 -0.70
CA ARG A 162 1.65 -10.57 -1.74
C ARG A 162 1.99 -10.00 -3.11
N GLU A 163 2.49 -10.87 -3.98
CA GLU A 163 2.55 -10.55 -5.40
C GLU A 163 1.13 -10.51 -5.96
N ILE A 164 0.78 -9.39 -6.58
CA ILE A 164 -0.53 -9.23 -7.22
C ILE A 164 -0.53 -10.03 -8.51
N ARG A 165 -1.39 -11.04 -8.57
CA ARG A 165 -1.49 -11.96 -9.70
C ARG A 165 -2.45 -11.41 -10.75
N LYS A 166 -2.34 -11.94 -11.98
CA LYS A 166 -3.38 -11.75 -12.99
C LYS A 166 -4.74 -12.18 -12.39
N MET A 167 -5.73 -11.31 -12.53
CA MET A 167 -7.07 -11.53 -11.98
C MET A 167 -8.01 -12.11 -13.03
N ASN A 168 -8.95 -12.92 -12.55
CA ASN A 168 -10.20 -13.24 -13.21
C ASN A 168 -11.32 -12.85 -12.23
N LEU A 169 -12.04 -11.76 -12.48
CA LEU A 169 -13.02 -11.21 -11.54
C LEU A 169 -14.27 -12.09 -11.40
N LEU A 170 -14.40 -13.13 -12.23
CA LEU A 170 -15.38 -14.20 -12.06
C LEU A 170 -14.97 -15.19 -10.95
N GLU A 171 -13.72 -15.17 -10.50
CA GLU A 171 -13.19 -16.06 -9.47
C GLU A 171 -12.98 -15.33 -8.14
N VAL A 172 -13.49 -15.92 -7.06
CA VAL A 172 -13.38 -15.36 -5.70
C VAL A 172 -11.92 -15.13 -5.25
N THR A 173 -10.99 -15.92 -5.77
CA THR A 173 -9.55 -15.84 -5.47
C THR A 173 -8.92 -14.53 -5.92
N SER A 174 -9.53 -13.86 -6.90
CA SER A 174 -9.07 -12.58 -7.46
C SER A 174 -9.55 -11.36 -6.67
N LEU A 175 -10.49 -11.53 -5.73
CA LEU A 175 -11.02 -10.41 -4.93
C LEU A 175 -9.93 -9.72 -4.11
N VAL A 176 -8.99 -10.48 -3.54
CA VAL A 176 -7.88 -9.91 -2.75
C VAL A 176 -6.94 -9.10 -3.63
N ASP A 177 -6.57 -9.63 -4.80
CA ASP A 177 -5.68 -8.96 -5.75
C ASP A 177 -6.34 -7.69 -6.31
N PHE A 178 -7.64 -7.76 -6.62
CA PHE A 178 -8.46 -6.63 -7.03
C PHE A 178 -8.53 -5.55 -5.95
N SER A 179 -8.78 -5.94 -4.70
CA SER A 179 -8.84 -5.02 -3.56
C SER A 179 -7.57 -4.18 -3.43
N GLN A 180 -6.41 -4.84 -3.52
CA GLN A 180 -5.12 -4.20 -3.39
C GLN A 180 -4.87 -3.22 -4.53
N ILE A 181 -5.29 -3.55 -5.75
CA ILE A 181 -5.18 -2.62 -6.89
C ILE A 181 -6.08 -1.40 -6.70
N VAL A 182 -7.33 -1.60 -6.30
CA VAL A 182 -8.26 -0.49 -6.03
C VAL A 182 -7.70 0.42 -4.94
N GLU A 183 -7.19 -0.15 -3.84
CA GLU A 183 -6.55 0.61 -2.76
C GLU A 183 -5.31 1.38 -3.25
N GLN A 184 -4.46 0.78 -4.09
CA GLN A 184 -3.29 1.44 -4.67
C GLN A 184 -3.68 2.61 -5.59
N ILE A 185 -4.68 2.42 -6.45
CA ILE A 185 -5.18 3.49 -7.33
C ILE A 185 -5.76 4.63 -6.48
N ILE A 186 -6.60 4.30 -5.48
CA ILE A 186 -7.19 5.30 -4.58
C ILE A 186 -6.10 6.04 -3.80
N SER A 187 -5.13 5.32 -3.23
CA SER A 187 -4.09 5.94 -2.40
C SER A 187 -3.17 6.84 -3.21
N SER A 188 -2.79 6.44 -4.42
CA SER A 188 -1.91 7.23 -5.29
C SER A 188 -2.56 8.50 -5.82
N ARG A 189 -3.86 8.48 -6.11
CA ARG A 189 -4.57 9.60 -6.75
C ARG A 189 -5.28 10.52 -5.74
N PHE A 190 -5.77 9.98 -4.63
CA PHE A 190 -6.68 10.69 -3.73
C PHE A 190 -6.04 11.04 -2.39
N SER A 191 -4.71 11.22 -2.35
CA SER A 191 -3.95 11.63 -1.17
C SER A 191 -4.24 13.07 -0.68
N SER A 192 -5.48 13.59 -0.77
CA SER A 192 -5.84 14.91 -0.25
C SER A 192 -6.85 14.82 0.92
N ARG A 193 -6.86 15.86 1.76
CA ARG A 193 -7.60 15.98 3.04
C ARG A 193 -9.12 15.71 2.95
N LYS A 194 -9.71 15.67 1.76
CA LYS A 194 -11.14 15.44 1.51
C LYS A 194 -11.52 13.96 1.29
N PHE A 195 -10.55 13.07 1.11
CA PHE A 195 -10.77 11.69 0.65
C PHE A 195 -10.30 10.65 1.68
N ILE A 196 -10.62 10.88 2.96
CA ILE A 196 -10.21 10.00 4.05
C ILE A 196 -11.41 9.17 4.51
N SER A 197 -11.70 8.11 3.75
CA SER A 197 -12.53 7.02 4.23
C SER A 197 -11.97 5.68 3.71
N LYS A 198 -10.87 5.22 4.32
CA LYS A 198 -10.24 3.90 4.09
C LYS A 198 -11.12 2.73 4.59
N LYS A 199 -12.42 2.74 4.29
CA LYS A 199 -13.31 1.65 4.68
C LYS A 199 -13.48 0.74 3.49
N SER A 200 -12.78 -0.40 3.52
CA SER A 200 -13.21 -1.53 2.71
C SER A 200 -14.56 -2.00 3.24
N ASN A 201 -15.51 -2.24 2.33
CA ASN A 201 -16.80 -2.78 2.70
C ASN A 201 -17.03 -4.04 1.89
N MET A 202 -17.17 -5.17 2.59
CA MET A 202 -17.57 -6.44 2.03
C MET A 202 -18.98 -6.74 2.50
N LYS A 203 -19.90 -6.80 1.56
CA LYS A 203 -21.30 -7.16 1.76
C LYS A 203 -21.67 -8.32 0.84
N PRO A 204 -22.81 -8.99 1.08
CA PRO A 204 -23.23 -10.10 0.23
C PRO A 204 -23.33 -9.75 -1.27
N HIS A 205 -23.50 -8.46 -1.61
CA HIS A 205 -23.76 -8.01 -2.99
C HIS A 205 -22.68 -7.07 -3.55
N TYR A 206 -21.67 -6.71 -2.77
CA TYR A 206 -20.59 -5.87 -3.28
C TYR A 206 -19.32 -5.95 -2.44
N TYR A 207 -18.20 -5.60 -3.05
CA TYR A 207 -16.90 -5.54 -2.43
C TYR A 207 -16.07 -4.39 -3.01
N GLY A 208 -15.60 -3.47 -2.16
CA GLY A 208 -14.85 -2.33 -2.65
C GLY A 208 -14.39 -1.35 -1.56
N TRP A 209 -13.96 -0.19 -2.02
CA TRP A 209 -13.35 0.86 -1.22
C TRP A 209 -14.04 2.20 -1.45
N TYR A 210 -14.27 2.93 -0.37
CA TYR A 210 -14.66 4.32 -0.45
C TYR A 210 -13.41 5.19 -0.67
N CYS A 211 -13.46 6.15 -1.60
CA CYS A 211 -12.44 7.19 -1.67
C CYS A 211 -12.86 8.43 -0.86
N SER A 212 -14.15 8.71 -0.77
CA SER A 212 -14.71 9.75 0.11
C SER A 212 -15.91 9.19 0.85
N GLU A 213 -16.57 10.00 1.67
CA GLU A 213 -17.83 9.56 2.27
C GLU A 213 -18.92 9.29 1.21
N TYR A 214 -18.79 9.83 -0.01
CA TYR A 214 -19.80 9.75 -1.08
C TYR A 214 -19.42 8.81 -2.23
N ILE A 215 -18.12 8.61 -2.50
CA ILE A 215 -17.65 7.90 -3.70
C ILE A 215 -17.07 6.54 -3.33
N TRP A 216 -17.53 5.50 -4.01
CA TRP A 216 -17.10 4.11 -3.84
C TRP A 216 -16.62 3.50 -5.15
N PHE A 217 -15.61 2.64 -5.08
CA PHE A 217 -15.00 1.90 -6.17
C PHE A 217 -14.99 0.42 -5.82
N GLY A 218 -15.48 -0.44 -6.71
CA GLY A 218 -15.37 -1.87 -6.44
C GLY A 218 -16.13 -2.77 -7.40
N LEU A 219 -16.43 -3.96 -6.90
CA LEU A 219 -17.20 -5.00 -7.56
C LEU A 219 -18.61 -5.05 -6.99
N ILE A 220 -19.61 -5.06 -7.86
CA ILE A 220 -20.99 -5.35 -7.51
C ILE A 220 -21.28 -6.77 -8.02
N PHE A 221 -21.80 -7.61 -7.13
CA PHE A 221 -22.27 -8.96 -7.45
C PHE A 221 -23.77 -8.87 -7.72
N GLU A 222 -24.15 -8.75 -9.00
CA GLU A 222 -25.56 -8.70 -9.36
C GLU A 222 -26.27 -10.00 -8.90
N MET A 223 -27.29 -9.84 -8.06
CA MET A 223 -28.20 -10.94 -7.70
C MET A 223 -29.33 -11.05 -8.71
N ASN A 224 -29.01 -11.22 -9.98
CA ASN A 224 -30.00 -11.67 -10.95
C ASN A 224 -30.15 -13.19 -10.82
N PRO A 225 -31.37 -13.72 -10.56
CA PRO A 225 -31.61 -15.16 -10.44
C PRO A 225 -31.16 -15.97 -11.67
N ASN A 226 -31.04 -15.32 -12.83
CA ASN A 226 -30.74 -15.96 -14.11
C ASN A 226 -29.31 -15.72 -14.62
N LYS A 227 -28.56 -14.76 -14.07
CA LYS A 227 -27.14 -14.49 -14.40
C LYS A 227 -26.43 -13.84 -13.21
N ARG A 228 -25.49 -14.55 -12.59
CA ARG A 228 -24.65 -14.00 -11.52
C ARG A 228 -23.31 -13.61 -12.13
N GLU A 229 -23.23 -12.41 -12.71
CA GLU A 229 -21.97 -11.91 -13.23
C GLU A 229 -21.56 -10.66 -12.45
N PRO A 230 -20.41 -10.68 -11.74
CA PRO A 230 -19.90 -9.48 -11.11
C PRO A 230 -19.51 -8.45 -12.17
N PHE A 231 -19.61 -7.18 -11.83
CA PHE A 231 -19.08 -6.09 -12.65
C PHE A 231 -18.35 -5.06 -11.79
N VAL A 232 -17.39 -4.37 -12.39
CA VAL A 232 -16.67 -3.27 -11.74
C VAL A 232 -17.51 -2.00 -11.88
N ALA A 233 -17.63 -1.22 -10.80
CA ALA A 233 -18.36 0.04 -10.81
C ALA A 233 -17.70 1.09 -9.93
N VAL A 234 -17.98 2.35 -10.28
CA VAL A 234 -17.83 3.51 -9.40
C VAL A 234 -19.23 3.98 -9.04
N THR A 235 -19.49 4.27 -7.77
CA THR A 235 -20.78 4.80 -7.32
C THR A 235 -20.61 6.08 -6.54
N ILE A 236 -21.57 6.99 -6.68
CA ILE A 236 -21.66 8.22 -5.90
C ILE A 236 -23.01 8.22 -5.21
N ASP A 237 -23.01 8.38 -3.89
CA ASP A 237 -24.21 8.48 -3.09
C ASP A 237 -24.28 9.88 -2.47
N GLU A 238 -25.42 10.55 -2.52
CA GLU A 238 -25.58 11.88 -1.91
C GLU A 238 -25.64 11.89 -0.37
N TYR A 239 -26.02 10.77 0.24
CA TYR A 239 -26.11 10.61 1.69
C TYR A 239 -24.85 10.00 2.29
N GLY A 240 -23.91 9.60 1.44
CA GLY A 240 -22.66 8.95 1.79
C GLY A 240 -22.81 7.55 2.38
N TYR A 241 -21.69 6.95 2.79
CA TYR A 241 -21.55 5.54 3.19
C TYR A 241 -22.51 5.06 4.30
N LYS A 242 -23.22 5.97 4.99
CA LYS A 242 -24.15 5.65 6.08
C LYS A 242 -25.51 5.14 5.59
N ASN A 243 -25.93 5.51 4.39
CA ASN A 243 -27.26 5.18 3.87
C ASN A 243 -27.25 4.40 2.55
N VAL A 244 -26.06 4.13 1.98
CA VAL A 244 -25.97 3.41 0.70
C VAL A 244 -26.38 1.95 0.89
N ASP A 245 -27.61 1.66 0.50
CA ASP A 245 -28.07 0.29 0.36
C ASP A 245 -27.76 -0.14 -1.08
N LEU A 246 -26.48 -0.36 -1.41
CA LEU A 246 -26.09 -0.94 -2.72
C LEU A 246 -26.76 -2.32 -2.94
N GLU A 247 -27.32 -2.93 -1.88
CA GLU A 247 -28.18 -4.12 -1.94
C GLU A 247 -29.53 -3.83 -2.62
N LYS A 248 -30.04 -2.59 -2.50
CA LYS A 248 -31.25 -2.06 -3.13
C LYS A 248 -31.02 -1.44 -4.50
N LEU A 249 -29.80 -1.47 -5.04
CA LEU A 249 -29.57 -1.38 -6.49
C LEU A 249 -30.19 -2.62 -7.16
N HIS A 250 -31.49 -2.80 -7.00
CA HIS A 250 -32.33 -3.56 -7.88
C HIS A 250 -32.25 -2.81 -9.19
N HIS A 251 -31.29 -3.20 -10.02
CA HIS A 251 -31.22 -2.79 -11.40
C HIS A 251 -32.64 -2.80 -11.93
N SER A 252 -33.12 -1.62 -12.34
CA SER A 252 -34.26 -1.57 -13.24
C SER A 252 -33.97 -2.65 -14.29
N LYS A 253 -34.89 -3.59 -14.46
CA LYS A 253 -34.70 -4.88 -15.16
C LYS A 253 -34.34 -4.74 -16.67
N THR A 254 -33.75 -3.62 -17.07
CA THR A 254 -33.75 -3.05 -18.41
C THR A 254 -32.43 -2.41 -18.82
N LYS A 255 -31.39 -2.28 -17.97
CA LYS A 255 -30.15 -1.58 -18.38
C LYS A 255 -28.89 -2.45 -18.34
N LEU A 256 -28.00 -2.15 -19.29
CA LEU A 256 -26.80 -2.93 -19.61
C LEU A 256 -25.57 -2.35 -18.92
N ILE A 257 -24.60 -3.21 -18.62
CA ILE A 257 -23.26 -2.85 -18.20
C ILE A 257 -22.66 -1.84 -19.21
N GLY A 258 -22.28 -0.65 -18.73
CA GLY A 258 -21.74 0.47 -19.51
C GLY A 258 -22.64 1.72 -19.59
N GLU A 259 -23.87 1.66 -19.08
CA GLU A 259 -24.79 2.81 -19.03
C GLU A 259 -24.79 3.45 -17.62
N ILE A 260 -24.68 4.78 -17.54
CA ILE A 260 -24.80 5.51 -16.27
C ILE A 260 -26.23 5.38 -15.76
N ASP A 261 -26.39 5.01 -14.49
CA ASP A 261 -27.70 4.92 -13.84
C ASP A 261 -27.84 5.90 -12.68
N PHE A 262 -29.02 6.49 -12.55
CA PHE A 262 -29.42 7.32 -11.43
C PHE A 262 -30.63 6.66 -10.78
N ASP A 263 -30.41 6.02 -9.63
CA ASP A 263 -31.51 5.40 -8.91
C ASP A 263 -32.37 6.47 -8.19
N LYS A 264 -33.59 6.11 -7.81
CA LYS A 264 -34.53 6.93 -7.04
C LYS A 264 -33.97 7.40 -5.70
N GLU A 265 -33.00 6.68 -5.15
CA GLU A 265 -32.26 7.06 -3.93
C GLU A 265 -31.13 8.06 -4.22
N LYS A 266 -31.06 8.58 -5.46
CA LYS A 266 -30.09 9.58 -5.96
C LYS A 266 -28.63 9.12 -5.90
N THR A 267 -28.44 7.81 -6.03
CA THR A 267 -27.14 7.20 -6.26
C THR A 267 -26.84 7.20 -7.75
N LEU A 268 -25.65 7.66 -8.13
CA LEU A 268 -25.10 7.50 -9.48
C LEU A 268 -24.24 6.24 -9.54
N VAL A 269 -24.42 5.43 -10.58
CA VAL A 269 -23.61 4.23 -10.83
C VAL A 269 -22.97 4.32 -12.21
N PHE A 270 -21.66 4.17 -12.24
CA PHE A 270 -20.82 4.11 -13.43
C PHE A 270 -20.30 2.67 -13.57
N PRO A 271 -20.95 1.80 -14.35
CA PRO A 271 -20.48 0.45 -14.60
C PRO A 271 -19.40 0.41 -15.71
N LEU A 272 -18.32 -0.35 -15.49
CA LEU A 272 -17.32 -0.65 -16.53
C LEU A 272 -17.99 -1.42 -17.67
N LYS A 273 -17.84 -1.01 -18.93
CA LYS A 273 -18.53 -1.63 -20.08
C LYS A 273 -18.27 -3.13 -20.17
N LEU A 274 -19.27 -3.91 -20.61
CA LEU A 274 -19.16 -5.38 -20.66
C LEU A 274 -17.96 -5.85 -21.50
N ILE A 275 -17.73 -5.20 -22.64
CA ILE A 275 -16.59 -5.52 -23.53
C ILE A 275 -15.26 -5.27 -22.80
N GLU A 276 -15.18 -4.23 -21.97
CA GLU A 276 -13.98 -3.90 -21.21
C GLU A 276 -13.80 -4.84 -20.02
N PHE A 277 -14.87 -5.26 -19.36
CA PHE A 277 -14.86 -6.28 -18.32
C PHE A 277 -14.41 -7.66 -18.87
N GLU A 278 -14.94 -8.06 -20.02
CA GLU A 278 -14.48 -9.27 -20.70
C GLU A 278 -13.03 -9.16 -21.15
N LYS A 279 -12.62 -8.01 -21.68
CA LYS A 279 -11.24 -7.71 -22.06
C LYS A 279 -10.34 -7.86 -20.83
N PHE A 280 -10.71 -7.26 -19.70
CA PHE A 280 -9.99 -7.31 -18.43
C PHE A 280 -9.68 -8.74 -18.01
N ASN A 281 -10.69 -9.63 -17.98
CA ASN A 281 -10.51 -11.03 -17.58
C ASN A 281 -9.63 -11.83 -18.56
N LYS A 282 -9.55 -11.41 -19.83
CA LYS A 282 -8.74 -12.03 -20.88
C LYS A 282 -7.33 -11.45 -21.01
N MET A 283 -7.00 -10.35 -20.32
CA MET A 283 -5.69 -9.68 -20.43
C MET A 283 -4.52 -10.59 -20.05
N GLU A 284 -3.36 -10.37 -20.65
CA GLU A 284 -2.19 -11.24 -20.50
C GLU A 284 -1.51 -11.12 -19.13
N ASN A 285 -1.50 -9.93 -18.53
CA ASN A 285 -0.80 -9.65 -17.28
C ASN A 285 -1.54 -8.64 -16.40
N VAL A 286 -1.09 -8.54 -15.15
CA VAL A 286 -1.68 -7.68 -14.12
C VAL A 286 -1.47 -6.19 -14.40
N ASP A 287 -0.40 -5.81 -15.10
CA ASP A 287 -0.11 -4.39 -15.36
C ASP A 287 -1.11 -3.78 -16.33
N LYS A 288 -1.48 -4.51 -17.40
CA LYS A 288 -2.55 -4.10 -18.33
C LYS A 288 -3.91 -4.02 -17.60
N GLN A 289 -4.15 -4.91 -16.64
CA GLN A 289 -5.38 -4.89 -15.83
C GLN A 289 -5.43 -3.65 -14.93
N LYS A 290 -4.31 -3.30 -14.30
CA LYS A 290 -4.17 -2.06 -13.50
C LYS A 290 -4.38 -0.82 -14.35
N GLU A 291 -3.79 -0.78 -15.55
CA GLU A 291 -3.92 0.34 -16.49
C GLU A 291 -5.39 0.58 -16.85
N LEU A 292 -6.13 -0.46 -17.26
CA LEU A 292 -7.55 -0.35 -17.60
C LEU A 292 -8.40 0.14 -16.42
N LEU A 293 -8.19 -0.42 -15.21
CA LEU A 293 -8.93 0.02 -14.03
C LEU A 293 -8.63 1.49 -13.70
N ASN A 294 -7.36 1.89 -13.82
CA ASN A 294 -6.96 3.26 -13.57
C ASN A 294 -7.55 4.24 -14.60
N GLU A 295 -7.58 3.88 -15.89
CA GLU A 295 -8.23 4.67 -16.93
C GLU A 295 -9.72 4.82 -16.67
N PHE A 296 -10.41 3.71 -16.40
CA PHE A 296 -11.84 3.71 -16.11
C PHE A 296 -12.19 4.55 -14.86
N PHE A 297 -11.44 4.38 -13.77
CA PHE A 297 -11.66 5.16 -12.56
C PHE A 297 -11.39 6.65 -12.79
N GLN A 298 -10.39 7.00 -13.59
CA GLN A 298 -10.12 8.40 -13.94
C GLN A 298 -11.25 9.00 -14.78
N GLU A 299 -11.74 8.28 -15.79
CA GLU A 299 -12.88 8.72 -16.61
C GLU A 299 -14.11 9.00 -15.73
N CYS A 300 -14.41 8.11 -14.78
CA CYS A 300 -15.50 8.31 -13.84
C CYS A 300 -15.30 9.60 -13.02
N LEU A 301 -14.09 9.87 -12.55
CA LEU A 301 -13.80 11.08 -11.77
C LEU A 301 -13.90 12.35 -12.58
N ASP A 302 -13.36 12.36 -13.80
CA ASP A 302 -13.40 13.53 -14.67
C ASP A 302 -14.87 13.91 -14.93
N LEU A 303 -15.73 12.91 -15.17
CA LEU A 303 -17.19 13.12 -15.29
C LEU A 303 -17.81 13.71 -14.01
N ILE A 304 -17.37 13.28 -12.84
CA ILE A 304 -17.87 13.77 -11.54
C ILE A 304 -17.50 15.24 -11.33
N GLU A 305 -16.26 15.60 -11.66
CA GLU A 305 -15.75 16.95 -11.52
C GLU A 305 -16.39 17.90 -12.55
N GLU A 306 -16.48 17.47 -13.81
CA GLU A 306 -17.07 18.26 -14.92
C GLU A 306 -18.55 18.53 -14.71
N GLN A 307 -19.32 17.55 -14.23
CA GLN A 307 -20.76 17.69 -14.04
C GLN A 307 -21.13 18.51 -12.79
N LYS A 308 -20.15 19.00 -12.01
CA LYS A 308 -20.39 19.63 -10.69
C LYS A 308 -21.33 18.81 -9.81
N ILE A 309 -21.27 17.48 -9.92
CA ILE A 309 -21.96 16.58 -9.00
C ILE A 309 -21.45 16.84 -7.56
N ALA A 310 -20.33 17.53 -7.40
CA ALA A 310 -19.83 18.09 -6.15
C ALA A 310 -20.71 19.17 -5.46
N ASP A 311 -21.81 19.64 -6.09
CA ASP A 311 -22.87 20.40 -5.38
C ASP A 311 -23.89 19.48 -4.67
N ILE A 312 -23.72 18.16 -4.75
CA ILE A 312 -24.30 17.22 -3.80
C ILE A 312 -23.61 17.47 -2.44
N LYS A 313 -24.27 18.29 -1.62
CA LYS A 313 -23.90 18.66 -0.25
C LYS A 313 -24.45 17.70 0.78
#